data_AF-W6ZC16-F1
#
_entry.id   AF-W6ZC16-F1
#
_cell.length_a   1.000
_cell.length_b   1.000
_cell.length_c   1.000
_cell.angle_alpha   90.00
_cell.angle_beta   90.00
_cell.angle_gamma   90.00
#
_symmetry.space_group_name_H-M   'P 1'
#
loop_
_entity.id
_entity.type
_entity.pdbx_description
1 polymer ?
#
loop_
_entity_poly.entity_id
_entity_poly.type
_entity_poly.pdbx_seq_one_letter_code
_entity_poly.pdbx_strand_id
1 'polypeptide(L)'
;MDPRRGLYNDEGSREAQIALSALAHTLHMNPLVLKIALSNAFDLLETTGGIPTLALHLSFNRLNFYIDGNTLERIIAAFRGAFSFMLSDKKGESNRK
;
A
#
# COMPACT_ATOMS: atom_id res chain seq x y z
N MET A 1 17.01 -9.43 -28.59
CA MET A 1 15.84 -9.06 -27.77
C MET A 1 16.23 -9.25 -26.32
N ASP A 2 16.15 -8.19 -25.51
CA ASP A 2 16.62 -8.17 -24.12
C ASP A 2 15.49 -8.62 -23.18
N PRO A 3 15.65 -9.69 -22.38
CA PRO A 3 14.56 -10.28 -21.59
C PRO A 3 14.31 -9.59 -20.23
N ARG A 4 14.87 -8.40 -19.97
CA ARG A 4 14.82 -7.76 -18.63
C ARG A 4 13.77 -6.66 -18.43
N ARG A 5 12.78 -6.54 -19.32
CA ARG A 5 11.65 -5.61 -19.14
C ARG A 5 10.35 -6.37 -18.96
N GLY A 6 10.24 -7.08 -17.85
CA GLY A 6 8.95 -7.57 -17.37
C GLY A 6 8.10 -6.39 -16.93
N LEU A 7 7.20 -5.95 -17.80
CA LEU A 7 5.83 -5.50 -17.50
C LEU A 7 5.62 -4.90 -16.10
N TYR A 8 6.17 -3.70 -15.86
CA TYR A 8 5.56 -2.80 -14.90
C TYR A 8 4.37 -2.17 -15.62
N ASN A 9 3.20 -2.77 -15.48
CA ASN A 9 1.96 -2.09 -15.83
C ASN A 9 1.92 -0.79 -15.00
N ASP A 10 2.05 0.34 -15.68
CA ASP A 10 1.93 1.72 -15.17
C ASP A 10 0.47 2.02 -14.79
N GLU A 11 -0.10 1.21 -13.90
CA GLU A 11 -1.44 1.42 -13.38
C GLU A 11 -1.36 2.27 -12.10
N GLY A 12 -2.03 3.41 -12.12
CA GLY A 12 -2.10 4.37 -11.00
C GLY A 12 -1.31 5.66 -11.23
N SER A 13 -1.54 6.66 -10.37
CA SER A 13 -0.80 7.92 -10.43
C SER A 13 0.65 7.74 -9.95
N ARG A 14 1.57 8.59 -10.44
CA ARG A 14 2.97 8.62 -9.98
C ARG A 14 3.07 8.72 -8.45
N GLU A 15 2.16 9.48 -7.86
CA GLU A 15 2.04 9.69 -6.41
C GLU A 15 1.64 8.42 -5.68
N ALA A 16 0.67 7.66 -6.22
CA ALA A 16 0.28 6.38 -5.66
C ALA A 16 1.43 5.38 -5.73
N GLN A 17 2.21 5.38 -6.82
CA GLN A 17 3.39 4.54 -6.95
C GLN A 17 4.49 4.91 -5.94
N ILE A 18 4.75 6.21 -5.73
CA ILE A 18 5.72 6.71 -4.73
C ILE A 18 5.26 6.33 -3.32
N ALA A 19 3.98 6.55 -2.99
CA ALA A 19 3.42 6.23 -1.69
C ALA A 19 3.49 4.71 -1.41
N LEU A 20 3.12 3.90 -2.39
CA LEU A 20 3.22 2.44 -2.30
C LEU A 20 4.66 1.98 -2.10
N SER A 21 5.61 2.59 -2.81
CA SER A 21 7.04 2.28 -2.66
C SER A 21 7.57 2.66 -1.28
N ALA A 22 7.15 3.81 -0.73
CA ALA A 22 7.52 4.23 0.61
C ALA A 22 6.93 3.29 1.69
N LEU A 23 5.69 2.84 1.50
CA LEU A 23 5.06 1.86 2.39
C LEU A 23 5.78 0.50 2.35
N ALA A 24 6.09 0.01 1.14
CA ALA A 24 6.84 -1.23 0.96
C ALA A 24 8.22 -1.16 1.65
N HIS A 25 8.91 -0.03 1.50
CA HIS A 25 10.19 0.21 2.15
C HIS A 25 10.06 0.23 3.68
N THR A 26 9.03 0.87 4.22
CA THR A 26 8.75 0.92 5.67
C THR A 26 8.46 -0.47 6.24
N LEU A 27 7.77 -1.30 5.46
CA LEU A 27 7.46 -2.68 5.81
C LEU A 27 8.58 -3.66 5.47
N HIS A 28 9.74 -3.17 5.01
CA HIS A 28 10.90 -3.97 4.58
C HIS A 28 10.53 -5.08 3.57
N MET A 29 9.61 -4.79 2.66
CA MET A 29 9.13 -5.75 1.65
C MET A 29 9.30 -5.23 0.23
N ASN A 30 9.33 -6.16 -0.73
CA ASN A 30 9.33 -5.82 -2.13
C ASN A 30 7.98 -5.16 -2.52
N PRO A 31 7.96 -4.05 -3.27
CA PRO A 31 6.72 -3.42 -3.73
C PRO A 31 5.75 -4.37 -4.44
N LEU A 32 6.26 -5.38 -5.16
CA LEU A 32 5.43 -6.40 -5.81
C LEU A 32 4.74 -7.29 -4.78
N VAL A 33 5.43 -7.66 -3.70
CA VAL A 33 4.83 -8.43 -2.58
C VAL A 33 3.77 -7.60 -1.89
N LEU A 34 4.00 -6.30 -1.68
CA LEU A 34 2.99 -5.41 -1.12
C LEU A 34 1.75 -5.31 -2.03
N LYS A 35 1.92 -5.21 -3.36
CA LYS A 35 0.77 -5.22 -4.29
C LYS A 35 -0.06 -6.50 -4.18
N ILE A 36 0.59 -7.65 -4.14
CA ILE A 36 -0.08 -8.95 -3.95
C ILE A 36 -0.82 -8.95 -2.60
N ALA A 37 -0.16 -8.47 -1.54
CA ALA A 37 -0.76 -8.42 -0.22
C ALA A 37 -2.01 -7.51 -0.17
N LEU A 38 -1.97 -6.36 -0.83
CA LEU A 38 -3.11 -5.44 -0.92
C LEU A 38 -4.26 -6.05 -1.73
N SER A 39 -3.97 -6.74 -2.83
CA SER A 39 -4.99 -7.46 -3.62
C SER A 39 -5.67 -8.54 -2.78
N ASN A 40 -4.88 -9.41 -2.15
CA ASN A 40 -5.40 -10.45 -1.26
C ASN A 40 -6.19 -9.87 -0.08
N ALA A 41 -5.75 -8.72 0.47
CA ALA A 41 -6.47 -8.04 1.53
C ALA A 41 -7.83 -7.53 1.05
N PHE A 42 -7.90 -7.00 -0.17
CA PHE A 42 -9.16 -6.56 -0.77
C PHE A 42 -10.15 -7.72 -0.91
N ASP A 43 -9.69 -8.88 -1.40
CA ASP A 43 -10.52 -10.09 -1.50
C ASP A 43 -10.98 -10.61 -0.13
N LEU A 44 -10.19 -10.34 0.92
CA LEU A 44 -10.49 -10.72 2.29
C LEU A 44 -11.38 -9.73 3.05
N LEU A 45 -11.68 -8.55 2.49
CA LEU A 45 -12.46 -7.53 3.19
C LEU A 45 -13.82 -8.05 3.63
N GLU A 46 -14.54 -8.78 2.78
CA GLU A 46 -15.84 -9.34 3.13
C GLU A 46 -15.72 -10.36 4.27
N THR A 47 -14.71 -11.24 4.20
CA THR A 47 -14.48 -12.29 5.20
C THR A 47 -14.03 -11.77 6.56
N THR A 48 -13.51 -10.55 6.60
CA THR A 48 -13.04 -9.88 7.82
C THR A 48 -14.06 -8.90 8.40
N GLY A 49 -15.30 -8.94 7.92
CA GLY A 49 -16.35 -8.01 8.38
C GLY A 49 -16.09 -6.57 7.93
N GLY A 50 -15.35 -6.38 6.85
CA GLY A 50 -14.98 -5.07 6.31
C GLY A 50 -13.85 -4.37 7.07
N ILE A 51 -13.07 -5.09 7.89
CA ILE A 51 -11.98 -4.53 8.69
C ILE A 51 -10.67 -4.55 7.88
N PRO A 52 -10.20 -3.41 7.32
CA PRO A 52 -9.11 -3.43 6.34
C PRO A 52 -7.74 -3.80 6.93
N THR A 53 -7.48 -3.40 8.18
CA THR A 53 -6.22 -3.74 8.88
C THR A 53 -6.14 -5.22 9.19
N LEU A 54 -7.26 -5.85 9.57
CA LEU A 54 -7.35 -7.29 9.77
C LEU A 54 -7.16 -8.05 8.45
N ALA A 55 -7.82 -7.61 7.37
CA ALA A 55 -7.66 -8.20 6.04
C ALA A 55 -6.21 -8.15 5.56
N LEU A 56 -5.54 -7.01 5.77
CA LEU A 56 -4.13 -6.83 5.44
C LEU A 56 -3.21 -7.70 6.30
N HIS A 57 -3.49 -7.80 7.60
CA HIS A 57 -2.73 -8.67 8.49
C HIS A 57 -2.84 -10.16 8.10
N LEU A 58 -4.05 -10.64 7.79
CA LEU A 58 -4.27 -12.00 7.30
C LEU A 58 -3.59 -12.24 5.96
N SER A 59 -3.64 -11.25 5.07
CA SER A 59 -2.95 -11.30 3.78
C SER A 59 -1.42 -11.44 3.95
N PHE A 60 -0.81 -10.67 4.85
CA PHE A 60 0.61 -10.80 5.16
C PHE A 60 0.95 -12.18 5.74
N ASN A 61 0.12 -12.70 6.66
CA ASN A 61 0.31 -14.04 7.20
C ASN A 61 0.24 -15.12 6.11
N ARG A 62 -0.65 -15.00 5.11
CA ARG A 62 -0.71 -15.91 3.96
C ARG A 62 0.54 -15.88 3.09
N LEU A 63 1.25 -14.75 3.08
CA LEU A 63 2.51 -14.56 2.35
C LEU A 63 3.75 -14.89 3.21
N ASN A 64 3.56 -15.53 4.38
CA ASN A 64 4.60 -15.80 5.37
C ASN A 64 5.33 -14.53 5.85
N PHE A 65 4.65 -13.39 5.80
CA PHE A 65 5.14 -12.11 6.30
C PHE A 65 4.50 -11.84 7.65
N TYR A 66 5.25 -12.09 8.72
CA TYR A 66 4.76 -11.90 10.08
C TYR A 66 5.03 -10.48 10.55
N ILE A 67 3.97 -9.76 10.87
CA ILE A 67 4.03 -8.43 11.47
C ILE A 67 3.06 -8.39 12.65
N ASP A 68 3.47 -7.82 13.77
CA ASP A 68 2.56 -7.61 14.90
C ASP A 68 1.41 -6.69 14.49
N GLY A 69 0.18 -7.03 14.91
CA GLY A 69 -1.02 -6.28 14.56
C GLY A 69 -0.95 -4.82 14.99
N ASN A 70 -0.42 -4.53 16.19
CA ASN A 70 -0.31 -3.16 16.68
C ASN A 70 0.76 -2.39 15.89
N THR A 71 1.86 -3.05 15.54
CA THR A 71 2.88 -2.46 14.65
C THR A 71 2.29 -2.12 13.28
N LEU A 72 1.51 -3.04 12.70
CA LEU A 72 0.86 -2.81 11.41
C LEU A 72 -0.12 -1.64 11.48
N GLU A 73 -0.97 -1.57 12.50
CA GLU A 73 -1.90 -0.45 12.67
C GLU A 73 -1.17 0.90 12.77
N ARG A 74 -0.07 0.96 13.53
CA ARG A 74 0.74 2.18 13.65
C ARG A 74 1.35 2.60 12.30
N ILE A 75 1.89 1.66 11.55
CA ILE A 75 2.47 1.93 10.22
C ILE A 75 1.39 2.44 9.27
N ILE A 76 0.22 1.79 9.23
CA ILE A 76 -0.89 2.20 8.36
C ILE A 76 -1.46 3.56 8.78
N ALA A 77 -1.57 3.84 10.09
CA ALA A 77 -2.01 5.14 10.58
C ALA A 77 -1.04 6.26 10.18
N ALA A 78 0.27 6.04 10.36
CA ALA A 78 1.31 6.98 9.95
C ALA A 78 1.30 7.20 8.42
N PHE A 79 1.19 6.12 7.65
CA PHE A 79 1.09 6.18 6.19
C PHE A 79 -0.14 6.98 5.73
N ARG A 80 -1.32 6.71 6.29
CA ARG A 80 -2.55 7.47 5.97
C ARG A 80 -2.41 8.94 6.30
N GLY A 81 -1.79 9.29 7.43
CA GLY A 81 -1.52 10.67 7.81
C GLY A 81 -0.62 11.38 6.79
N ALA A 82 0.53 10.77 6.46
CA ALA A 82 1.47 11.32 5.50
C ALA A 82 0.86 11.43 4.08
N PHE A 83 0.12 10.41 3.65
CA PHE A 83 -0.53 10.40 2.33
C PHE A 83 -1.64 11.44 2.25
N SER A 84 -2.46 11.60 3.29
CA SER A 84 -3.49 12.64 3.33
C SER A 84 -2.90 14.04 3.32
N PHE A 85 -1.76 14.26 4.00
CA PHE A 85 -1.05 15.54 3.94
C PHE A 85 -0.58 15.85 2.52
N MET A 86 0.05 14.87 1.85
CA MET A 86 0.52 15.01 0.46
C MET A 86 -0.62 15.31 -0.53
N LEU A 87 -1.80 14.73 -0.33
CA LEU A 87 -2.98 15.01 -1.15
C LEU A 87 -3.56 16.41 -0.89
N SER A 88 -3.58 16.86 0.37
CA SER A 88 -4.08 18.19 0.74
C SER A 88 -3.20 19.32 0.21
N ASP A 89 -1.88 19.15 0.20
CA ASP A 89 -0.93 20.15 -0.29
C ASP A 89 -1.16 20.43 -1.80
N LYS A 90 -1.47 19.39 -2.58
CA LYS A 90 -1.86 19.51 -3.99
C LYS A 90 -3.22 20.19 -4.22
N LYS A 91 -4.14 20.11 -3.26
CA LYS A 91 -5.45 20.80 -3.36
C LYS A 91 -5.28 22.32 -3.26
N GLY A 92 -4.21 22.80 -2.64
CA GLY A 92 -3.84 24.21 -2.62
C GLY A 92 -3.28 24.73 -3.95
N GLU A 93 -2.56 23.91 -4.71
CA GLU A 93 -2.00 24.29 -6.01
C GLU A 93 -3.05 24.35 -7.13
N SER A 94 -4.08 23.49 -7.09
CA SER A 94 -5.13 23.49 -8.12
C SER A 94 -6.08 24.70 -8.07
N ASN A 95 -6.05 25.50 -7.00
CA ASN A 95 -6.85 26.72 -6.85
C ASN A 95 -6.11 28.00 -7.29
N ARG A 96 -4.91 27.88 -7.87
CA ARG A 96 -4.20 28.99 -8.54
C ARG A 96 -4.18 28.77 -10.05
N LYS A 97 -5.34 28.90 -10.69
CA LYS A 97 -5.44 29.16 -12.14
C LYS A 97 -6.51 30.20 -12.39
#